data_AF-A0A8X7R308-F1
#
_entry.id   AF-A0A8X7R308-F1
#
_cell.length_a   1.000
_cell.length_b   1.000
_cell.length_c   1.000
_cell.angle_alpha   90.00
_cell.angle_beta   90.00
_cell.angle_gamma   90.00
#
_symmetry.space_group_name_H-M   'P 1'
#
loop_
_entity.id
_entity.type
_entity.pdbx_description
1 polymer ?
#
loop_
_entity_poly.entity_id
_entity_poly.type
_entity_poly.pdbx_seq_one_letter_code
_entity_poly.pdbx_strand_id
1 'polypeptide(L)'
;MWRFRVSLRYSKHWFNADQLLTERPQVSALVRDSLIKRARDFNIELDDVAITHLSYGMEFSRAVEAKQVAQQEAERSKFVVMKADQERRAAVIRAEGESEAAQLISDATAKAGMGLIELRRIEASREVAATLARSPNVAYLPGGQSMLFNLNAGR
;
A
#
# COMPACT_ATOMS: atom_id res chain seq x y z
N MET A 1 -28.94 30.55 38.64
CA MET A 1 -27.87 29.60 38.26
C MET A 1 -26.65 30.42 37.84
N TRP A 2 -25.76 30.73 38.79
CA TRP A 2 -24.60 31.58 38.53
C TRP A 2 -23.46 30.74 37.93
N ARG A 3 -23.03 31.06 36.71
CA ARG A 3 -22.02 30.28 35.98
C ARG A 3 -20.71 31.06 35.96
N PHE A 4 -19.86 30.83 36.97
CA PHE A 4 -18.53 31.42 37.06
C PHE A 4 -17.58 30.76 36.05
N ARG A 5 -16.99 31.57 35.17
CA ARG A 5 -16.00 31.13 34.17
C ARG A 5 -14.60 31.51 34.69
N VAL A 6 -13.92 30.57 35.33
CA VAL A 6 -12.52 30.73 35.76
C VAL A 6 -11.61 30.24 34.65
N SER A 7 -10.75 31.13 34.12
CA SER A 7 -9.73 30.78 33.11
C SER A 7 -8.37 30.65 33.80
N LEU A 8 -7.93 29.42 34.05
CA LEU A 8 -6.57 29.13 34.51
C LEU A 8 -5.66 28.97 33.28
N ARG A 9 -4.78 29.94 33.03
CA ARG A 9 -3.62 29.75 32.13
C ARG A 9 -2.46 29.18 32.94
N TYR A 10 -2.37 27.85 33.02
CA TYR A 10 -1.15 27.18 33.46
C TYR A 10 -0.26 26.94 32.23
N SER A 11 0.77 27.76 32.10
CA SER A 11 1.99 27.38 31.38
C SER A 11 2.86 26.65 32.39
N LYS A 12 3.08 25.34 32.23
CA LYS A 12 4.29 24.59 32.59
C LYS A 12 4.14 23.10 32.23
N HIS A 13 5.18 22.60 31.57
CA HIS A 13 5.37 21.24 31.04
C HIS A 13 5.57 20.18 32.13
N TRP A 14 4.49 19.77 32.78
CA TRP A 14 4.44 18.53 33.54
C TRP A 14 3.17 17.81 33.11
N PHE A 15 3.28 16.50 32.93
CA PHE A 15 2.31 15.61 32.28
C PHE A 15 2.38 15.64 30.75
N ASN A 16 2.93 14.54 30.20
CA ASN A 16 2.70 14.16 28.82
C ASN A 16 1.17 14.11 28.62
N ALA A 17 0.65 14.83 27.64
CA ALA A 17 -0.80 14.92 27.46
C ALA A 17 -1.48 13.59 27.07
N ASP A 18 -0.68 12.57 26.76
CA ASP A 18 -1.09 11.17 26.66
C ASP A 18 -1.54 10.58 28.02
N GLN A 19 -0.85 10.94 29.11
CA GLN A 19 -1.25 10.61 30.48
C GLN A 19 -2.45 11.44 30.94
N LEU A 20 -2.61 12.68 30.46
CA LEU A 20 -3.80 13.50 30.77
C LEU A 20 -5.11 12.90 30.23
N LEU A 21 -5.04 12.12 29.15
CA LEU A 21 -6.18 11.38 28.61
C LEU A 21 -6.47 10.10 29.42
N THR A 22 -5.41 9.39 29.82
CA THR A 22 -5.50 8.10 30.53
C THR A 22 -5.78 8.26 32.03
N GLU A 23 -5.26 9.32 32.64
CA GLU A 23 -5.31 9.63 34.08
C GLU A 23 -6.26 10.81 34.39
N ARG A 24 -7.19 11.11 33.46
CA ARG A 24 -8.22 12.15 33.64
C ARG A 24 -8.86 12.18 35.04
N PRO A 25 -9.21 11.05 35.71
CA PRO A 25 -9.75 11.10 37.06
C PRO A 25 -8.75 11.60 38.12
N GLN A 26 -7.46 11.27 38.00
CA GLN A 26 -6.43 11.68 38.96
C GLN A 26 -6.10 13.17 38.82
N VAL A 27 -5.96 13.64 37.58
CA VAL A 27 -5.71 15.06 37.30
C VAL A 27 -6.90 15.93 37.72
N SER A 28 -8.13 15.44 37.49
CA SER A 28 -9.34 16.13 37.95
C SER A 28 -9.37 16.31 39.47
N ALA A 29 -9.00 15.29 40.24
CA ALA A 29 -8.93 15.36 41.71
C ALA A 29 -7.87 16.38 42.20
N LEU A 30 -6.71 16.43 41.55
CA LEU A 30 -5.60 17.32 41.90
C LEU A 30 -5.93 18.80 41.61
N VAL A 31 -6.58 19.05 40.47
CA VAL A 31 -7.09 20.38 40.09
C VAL A 31 -8.21 20.82 41.02
N ARG A 32 -9.12 19.91 41.39
CA ARG A 32 -10.19 20.16 42.38
C ARG A 32 -9.62 20.60 43.73
N ASP A 33 -8.65 19.87 44.28
CA ASP A 33 -8.03 20.22 45.56
C ASP A 33 -7.36 21.61 45.52
N SER A 34 -6.68 21.92 44.41
CA SER A 34 -6.06 23.24 44.19
C SER A 34 -7.09 24.38 44.09
N LEU A 35 -8.25 24.11 43.47
CA LEU A 35 -9.36 25.07 43.36
C LEU A 35 -10.08 25.26 44.69
N ILE A 36 -10.33 24.19 45.44
CA ILE A 36 -10.96 24.25 46.77
C ILE A 36 -10.09 25.05 47.74
N LYS A 37 -8.77 24.85 47.74
CA LYS A 37 -7.84 25.62 48.56
C LYS A 37 -7.93 27.13 48.26
N ARG A 38 -7.90 27.50 46.98
CA ARG A 38 -8.05 28.92 46.58
C ARG A 38 -9.44 29.47 46.86
N ALA A 39 -10.49 28.70 46.66
CA ALA A 39 -11.86 29.14 46.92
C ALA A 39 -12.12 29.37 48.41
N ARG A 40 -11.48 28.57 49.28
CA ARG A 40 -11.50 28.76 50.74
C ARG A 40 -10.89 30.10 51.15
N ASP A 41 -9.83 30.55 50.49
CA ASP A 41 -9.23 31.88 50.74
C ASP A 41 -10.21 33.03 50.41
N PHE A 42 -11.19 32.78 49.53
CA PHE A 42 -12.25 33.72 49.18
C PHE A 42 -13.58 33.43 49.89
N ASN A 43 -13.61 32.49 50.85
CA ASN A 43 -14.82 32.08 51.57
C ASN A 43 -15.94 31.53 50.67
N ILE A 44 -15.58 30.91 49.53
CA ILE A 44 -16.52 30.32 48.56
C ILE A 44 -16.52 28.79 48.72
N GLU A 45 -17.71 28.22 48.88
CA GLU A 45 -17.93 26.76 48.91
C GLU A 45 -18.18 26.23 47.48
N LEU A 46 -17.39 25.26 47.04
CA LEU A 46 -17.44 24.67 45.70
C LEU A 46 -17.86 23.20 45.80
N ASP A 47 -19.03 22.88 45.22
CA ASP A 47 -19.68 21.56 45.37
C ASP A 47 -19.33 20.58 44.23
N ASP A 48 -19.29 21.05 42.97
CA ASP A 48 -18.84 20.23 41.83
C ASP A 48 -18.10 21.07 40.77
N VAL A 49 -16.98 20.52 40.27
CA VAL A 49 -16.13 21.14 39.25
C VAL A 49 -16.03 20.21 38.05
N ALA A 50 -16.82 20.48 37.02
CA ALA A 50 -16.74 19.78 35.75
C ALA A 50 -15.74 20.47 34.80
N ILE A 51 -14.63 19.79 34.47
CA ILE A 51 -13.72 20.22 33.40
C ILE A 51 -14.37 19.87 32.06
N THR A 52 -14.93 20.87 31.38
CA THR A 52 -15.67 20.68 30.12
C THR A 52 -14.77 20.70 28.89
N HIS A 53 -13.73 21.55 28.86
CA HIS A 53 -12.90 21.74 27.67
C HIS A 53 -11.42 21.88 28.04
N LEU A 54 -10.62 20.90 27.61
CA LEU A 54 -9.15 20.99 27.61
C LEU A 54 -8.71 21.33 26.19
N SER A 55 -8.39 22.59 25.94
CA SER A 55 -7.83 23.00 24.64
C SER A 55 -6.32 22.83 24.68
N TYR A 56 -5.81 21.88 23.90
CA TYR A 56 -4.37 21.73 23.68
C TYR A 56 -3.85 22.90 22.84
N GLY A 57 -2.59 23.30 23.06
CA GLY A 57 -1.92 24.28 22.21
C GLY A 57 -1.71 23.75 20.79
N MET A 58 -1.68 24.63 19.78
CA MET A 58 -1.51 24.25 18.35
C MET A 58 -0.25 23.42 18.08
N GLU A 59 0.84 23.67 18.81
CA GLU A 59 2.09 22.91 18.68
C GLU A 59 1.94 21.46 19.15
N PHE A 60 1.07 21.21 20.13
CA PHE A 60 0.81 19.87 20.67
C PHE A 60 -0.04 19.04 19.70
N SER A 61 -1.11 19.61 19.15
CA SER A 61 -1.94 18.93 18.14
C SER A 61 -1.11 18.50 16.93
N ARG A 62 -0.20 19.37 16.47
CA ARG A 62 0.72 19.07 15.36
C ARG A 62 1.67 17.91 15.69
N ALA A 63 2.22 17.87 16.91
CA ALA A 63 3.13 16.81 17.32
C ALA A 63 2.43 15.44 17.46
N VAL A 64 1.18 15.43 17.95
CA VAL A 64 0.37 14.20 18.05
C VAL A 64 -0.03 13.71 16.66
N GLU A 65 -0.48 14.59 15.78
CA GLU A 65 -0.81 14.26 14.40
C GLU A 65 0.41 13.71 13.65
N ALA A 66 1.58 14.35 13.80
CA ALA A 66 2.82 13.86 13.21
C ALA A 66 3.21 12.46 13.72
N LYS A 67 3.03 12.18 15.02
CA LYS A 67 3.28 10.83 15.57
C LYS A 67 2.27 9.80 15.05
N GLN A 68 1.00 10.17 14.90
CA GLN A 68 -0.01 9.28 14.33
C GLN A 68 0.31 8.95 12.87
N VAL A 69 0.70 9.94 12.08
CA VAL A 69 1.15 9.74 10.69
C VAL A 69 2.38 8.84 10.66
N ALA A 70 3.39 9.09 11.50
CA ALA A 70 4.59 8.26 11.56
C ALA A 70 4.29 6.81 11.95
N GLN A 71 3.36 6.57 12.87
CA GLN A 71 2.94 5.22 13.27
C GLN A 71 2.23 4.50 12.12
N GLN A 72 1.30 5.18 11.45
CA GLN A 72 0.60 4.64 10.29
C GLN A 72 1.56 4.35 9.12
N GLU A 73 2.53 5.24 8.90
CA GLU A 73 3.54 5.08 7.86
C GLU A 73 4.51 3.94 8.17
N ALA A 74 4.86 3.71 9.44
CA ALA A 74 5.64 2.56 9.87
C ALA A 74 4.89 1.24 9.64
N GLU A 75 3.60 1.19 10.00
CA GLU A 75 2.75 0.01 9.74
C GLU A 75 2.61 -0.26 8.24
N ARG A 76 2.37 0.79 7.44
CA ARG A 76 2.27 0.70 5.99
C ARG A 76 3.58 0.23 5.37
N SER A 77 4.72 0.76 5.81
CA SER A 77 6.04 0.36 5.31
C SER A 77 6.32 -1.11 5.61
N LYS A 78 5.98 -1.59 6.81
CA LYS A 78 6.09 -3.01 7.17
C LYS A 78 5.25 -3.89 6.23
N PHE A 79 4.03 -3.46 5.90
CA PHE A 79 3.16 -4.18 4.97
C PHE A 79 3.74 -4.20 3.54
N VAL A 80 4.29 -3.07 3.06
CA VAL A 80 4.93 -3.00 1.74
C VAL A 80 6.14 -3.93 1.66
N VAL A 81 6.99 -3.96 2.68
CA VAL A 81 8.16 -4.86 2.73
C VAL A 81 7.71 -6.32 2.74
N MET A 82 6.70 -6.67 3.55
CA MET A 82 6.15 -8.03 3.57
C MET A 82 5.56 -8.43 2.22
N LYS A 83 4.79 -7.56 1.57
CA LYS A 83 4.24 -7.81 0.24
C LYS A 83 5.35 -8.04 -0.79
N ALA A 84 6.38 -7.18 -0.80
CA ALA A 84 7.51 -7.32 -1.71
C ALA A 84 8.29 -8.62 -1.48
N ASP A 85 8.41 -9.08 -0.23
CA ASP A 85 9.05 -10.37 0.08
C ASP A 85 8.22 -11.55 -0.42
N GLN A 86 6.89 -11.51 -0.24
CA GLN A 86 5.97 -12.52 -0.76
C GLN A 86 5.98 -12.57 -2.29
N GLU A 87 5.97 -11.41 -2.96
CA GLU A 87 6.05 -11.33 -4.43
C GLU A 87 7.37 -11.89 -4.95
N ARG A 88 8.50 -11.58 -4.29
CA ARG A 88 9.81 -12.17 -4.64
C ARG A 88 9.79 -13.70 -4.49
N ARG A 89 9.29 -14.23 -3.38
CA ARG A 89 9.17 -15.68 -3.17
C ARG A 89 8.27 -16.33 -4.21
N ALA A 90 7.11 -15.73 -4.48
CA ALA A 90 6.18 -16.24 -5.50
C ALA A 90 6.81 -16.23 -6.90
N ALA A 91 7.60 -15.22 -7.24
CA ALA A 91 8.32 -15.16 -8.52
C ALA A 91 9.39 -16.25 -8.63
N VAL A 92 10.15 -16.50 -7.56
CA VAL A 92 11.15 -17.59 -7.51
C VAL A 92 10.47 -18.95 -7.66
N ILE A 93 9.43 -19.24 -6.86
CA ILE A 93 8.70 -20.51 -6.92
C ILE A 93 8.07 -20.71 -8.30
N ARG A 94 7.53 -19.65 -8.91
CA ARG A 94 6.97 -19.73 -10.27
C ARG A 94 8.06 -20.04 -11.29
N ALA A 95 9.21 -19.38 -11.23
CA ALA A 95 10.32 -19.63 -12.14
C ALA A 95 10.89 -21.05 -11.98
N GLU A 96 11.01 -21.54 -10.74
CA GLU A 96 11.41 -22.91 -10.44
C GLU A 96 10.39 -23.92 -10.98
N GLY A 97 9.10 -23.71 -10.71
CA GLY A 97 8.03 -24.57 -11.22
C GLY A 97 7.93 -24.59 -12.75
N GLU A 98 8.14 -23.45 -13.41
CA GLU A 98 8.23 -23.36 -14.87
C GLU A 98 9.45 -24.09 -15.41
N SER A 99 10.62 -23.97 -14.76
CA SER A 99 11.83 -24.69 -15.15
C SER A 99 11.70 -26.19 -14.99
N GLU A 100 11.16 -26.66 -13.86
CA GLU A 100 10.92 -28.08 -13.61
C GLU A 100 9.90 -28.65 -14.61
N ALA A 101 8.81 -27.92 -14.87
CA ALA A 101 7.84 -28.30 -15.87
C ALA A 101 8.46 -28.36 -17.28
N ALA A 102 9.28 -27.38 -17.64
CA ALA A 102 9.99 -27.36 -18.93
C ALA A 102 10.98 -28.52 -19.07
N GLN A 103 11.70 -28.89 -17.99
CA GLN A 103 12.58 -30.06 -17.96
C GLN A 103 11.79 -31.35 -18.15
N LEU A 104 10.70 -31.54 -17.40
CA LEU A 104 9.83 -32.72 -17.53
C LEU A 104 9.22 -32.84 -18.93
N ILE A 105 8.77 -31.72 -19.52
CA ILE A 105 8.28 -31.68 -20.89
C ILE A 105 9.40 -32.00 -21.88
N SER A 106 10.60 -31.46 -21.67
CA SER A 106 11.75 -31.71 -22.55
C SER A 106 12.16 -33.18 -22.51
N ASP A 107 12.20 -33.78 -21.32
CA ASP A 107 12.50 -35.21 -21.13
C ASP A 107 11.42 -36.10 -21.73
N ALA A 108 10.14 -35.75 -21.55
CA ALA A 108 9.02 -36.45 -22.16
C ALA A 108 9.04 -36.34 -23.69
N THR A 109 9.36 -35.16 -24.22
CA THR A 109 9.48 -34.91 -25.67
C THR A 109 10.69 -35.62 -26.28
N ALA A 110 11.81 -35.66 -25.57
CA ALA A 110 13.00 -36.42 -25.97
C ALA A 110 12.71 -37.93 -26.02
N LYS A 111 11.95 -38.45 -25.04
CA LYS A 111 11.51 -39.86 -25.03
C LYS A 111 10.46 -40.19 -26.09
N ALA A 112 9.53 -39.27 -26.35
CA ALA A 112 8.49 -39.43 -27.39
C ALA A 112 9.04 -39.22 -28.82
N GLY A 113 10.19 -38.53 -28.95
CA GLY A 113 11.02 -38.49 -30.15
C GLY A 113 10.45 -37.66 -31.30
N MET A 114 11.36 -37.20 -32.17
CA MET A 114 11.20 -36.37 -33.38
C MET A 114 9.84 -36.34 -34.11
N GLY A 115 9.05 -37.42 -34.11
CA GLY A 115 7.73 -37.45 -34.74
C GLY A 115 6.74 -36.43 -34.15
N LEU A 116 6.80 -36.13 -32.85
CA LEU A 116 5.93 -35.10 -32.25
C LEU A 116 6.34 -33.68 -32.67
N ILE A 117 7.64 -33.44 -32.85
CA ILE A 117 8.18 -32.15 -33.30
C ILE A 117 7.80 -31.90 -34.76
N GLU A 118 7.93 -32.91 -35.63
CA GLU A 118 7.50 -32.82 -37.02
C GLU A 118 5.96 -32.65 -37.12
N LEU A 119 5.17 -33.35 -36.30
CA LEU A 119 3.72 -33.16 -36.27
C LEU A 119 3.36 -31.73 -35.86
N ARG A 120 3.97 -31.19 -34.79
CA ARG A 120 3.77 -29.80 -34.38
C ARG A 120 4.21 -28.80 -35.43
N ARG A 121 5.29 -29.09 -36.15
CA ARG A 121 5.79 -28.26 -37.26
C ARG A 121 4.78 -28.22 -38.40
N ILE A 122 4.19 -29.37 -38.75
CA ILE A 122 3.12 -29.46 -39.75
C ILE A 122 1.89 -28.67 -39.29
N GLU A 123 1.45 -28.81 -38.04
CA GLU A 123 0.31 -28.06 -37.50
C GLU A 123 0.55 -26.55 -37.47
N ALA A 124 1.71 -26.09 -37.01
CA ALA A 124 2.08 -24.68 -37.01
C ALA A 124 2.15 -24.13 -38.45
N SER A 125 2.72 -24.89 -39.39
CA SER A 125 2.73 -24.50 -40.80
C SER A 125 1.33 -24.42 -41.40
N ARG A 126 0.41 -25.31 -40.99
CA ARG A 126 -1.00 -25.28 -41.41
C ARG A 126 -1.73 -24.07 -40.86
N GLU A 127 -1.50 -23.71 -39.60
CA GLU A 127 -2.09 -22.53 -38.97
C GLU A 127 -1.58 -21.23 -39.61
N VAL A 128 -0.26 -21.12 -39.83
CA VAL A 128 0.36 -19.99 -40.55
C VAL A 128 -0.20 -19.90 -41.97
N ALA A 129 -0.35 -21.01 -42.69
CA ALA A 129 -0.97 -21.03 -44.02
C ALA A 129 -2.45 -20.59 -43.98
N ALA A 130 -3.21 -21.01 -42.97
CA ALA A 130 -4.62 -20.62 -42.80
C ALA A 130 -4.78 -19.13 -42.47
N THR A 131 -3.89 -18.57 -41.64
CA THR A 131 -3.88 -17.14 -41.31
C THR A 131 -3.44 -16.29 -42.51
N LEU A 132 -2.40 -16.71 -43.25
CA LEU A 132 -1.99 -16.06 -44.50
C LEU A 132 -3.08 -16.12 -45.57
N ALA A 133 -3.76 -17.26 -45.74
CA ALA A 133 -4.84 -17.42 -46.71
C ALA A 133 -6.05 -16.51 -46.43
N ARG A 134 -6.26 -16.11 -45.16
CA ARG A 134 -7.29 -15.12 -44.78
C ARG A 134 -6.85 -13.68 -44.98
N SER A 135 -5.55 -13.41 -45.05
CA SER A 135 -5.06 -12.05 -45.21
C SER A 135 -5.16 -11.61 -46.69
N PRO A 136 -5.84 -10.49 -47.00
CA PRO A 136 -6.14 -10.09 -48.38
C PRO A 136 -4.94 -9.55 -49.18
N ASN A 137 -3.72 -9.55 -48.61
CA ASN A 137 -2.52 -8.95 -49.21
C ASN A 137 -1.38 -9.96 -49.50
N VAL A 138 -1.70 -11.25 -49.60
CA VAL A 138 -0.71 -12.30 -49.87
C VAL A 138 -0.73 -12.67 -51.36
N ALA A 139 0.26 -12.17 -52.09
CA ALA A 139 0.54 -12.60 -53.46
C ALA A 139 1.46 -13.84 -53.42
N TYR A 140 0.96 -14.98 -53.90
CA TYR A 140 1.78 -16.17 -54.13
C TYR A 140 2.73 -15.89 -55.30
N LEU A 141 4.02 -15.73 -54.99
CA LEU A 141 5.08 -15.66 -55.98
C LEU A 141 5.62 -17.08 -56.22
N PRO A 142 5.29 -17.73 -57.34
CA PRO A 142 5.92 -19.00 -57.70
C PRO A 142 7.42 -18.75 -57.93
N GLY A 143 8.25 -19.48 -57.19
CA GLY A 143 9.71 -19.35 -57.25
C GLY A 143 10.23 -19.68 -58.64
N GLY A 144 10.72 -18.65 -59.35
CA GLY A 144 11.34 -18.82 -60.66
C GLY A 144 11.40 -17.57 -61.54
N GLN A 145 10.62 -16.52 -61.25
CA GLN A 145 10.63 -15.32 -62.08
C GLN A 145 11.03 -14.08 -61.27
N SER A 146 12.23 -13.56 -61.58
CA SER A 146 12.80 -12.32 -61.04
C SER A 146 11.89 -11.13 -61.40
N MET A 147 11.05 -10.69 -60.47
CA MET A 147 10.25 -9.49 -60.63
C MET A 147 11.08 -8.27 -60.20
N LEU A 148 11.51 -7.47 -61.18
CA LEU A 148 12.03 -6.13 -60.97
C LEU A 148 10.94 -5.29 -60.28
N PHE A 149 11.10 -5.06 -58.98
CA PHE A 149 10.25 -4.13 -58.23
C PHE A 149 10.64 -2.69 -58.57
N ASN A 150 9.82 -2.04 -59.40
CA ASN A 150 9.88 -0.60 -59.57
C ASN A 150 9.24 0.07 -58.34
N LEU A 151 10.06 0.36 -57.33
CA LEU A 151 9.67 1.24 -56.23
C LEU A 151 9.59 2.67 -56.76
N ASN A 152 8.38 3.09 -57.17
CA ASN A 152 8.09 4.49 -57.39
C ASN A 152 7.97 5.16 -56.01
N ALA A 153 9.10 5.70 -55.54
CA ALA A 153 9.13 6.62 -54.40
C ALA A 153 8.47 7.94 -54.82
N GLY A 154 7.20 8.13 -54.46
CA GLY A 154 6.47 9.33 -54.84
C GLY A 154 5.13 9.52 -54.14
N ARG A 155 5.17 9.90 -52.86
CA ARG A 155 4.49 11.04 -52.21
C ARG A 155 4.34 10.83 -50.71
#